data_AF-F0YQ40-F1
#
_entry.id   AF-F0YQ40-F1
#
_cell.length_a   1.000
_cell.length_b   1.000
_cell.length_c   1.000
_cell.angle_alpha   90.00
_cell.angle_beta   90.00
_cell.angle_gamma   90.00
#
_symmetry.space_group_name_H-M   'P 1'
#
loop_
_entity.id
_entity.type
_entity.pdbx_description
1 polymer ?
#
loop_
_entity_poly.entity_id
_entity_poly.type
_entity_poly.pdbx_seq_one_letter_code
_entity_poly.pdbx_strand_id
1 'polypeptide(L)' 'CVLGLPVGNTMLQTYATLATMHKRGEVDFAHVVGFVLDEYCGVDVADARSHHHYIYANFASQVNIKRENLHVLDGGVD' A
#
# COMPACT_ATOMS: atom_id res chain seq x y z
N CYS A 1 14.16 -3.81 -3.62
CA CYS A 1 13.15 -4.90 -3.65
C CYS A 1 11.88 -4.33 -4.27
N VAL A 2 11.15 -5.10 -5.08
CA VAL A 2 9.88 -4.68 -5.70
C VAL A 2 8.78 -5.61 -5.21
N LEU A 3 7.69 -5.06 -4.67
CA LEU A 3 6.60 -5.81 -4.06
C LEU A 3 5.26 -5.51 -4.73
N GLY A 4 4.48 -6.55 -5.00
CA GLY A 4 3.05 -6.43 -5.27
C GLY A 4 2.26 -6.32 -3.97
N LEU A 5 1.31 -5.39 -3.92
CA LEU A 5 0.50 -5.07 -2.74
C LEU A 5 -0.98 -5.34 -3.03
N PRO A 6 -1.47 -6.57 -2.76
CA PRO A 6 -2.89 -6.89 -2.88
C PRO A 6 -3.71 -6.19 -1.79
N VAL A 7 -4.98 -5.93 -2.10
CA VAL A 7 -5.97 -5.44 -1.14
C VAL A 7 -6.85 -6.57 -0.58
N GLY A 8 -7.73 -6.22 0.35
CA GLY A 8 -8.74 -7.12 0.90
C GLY A 8 -8.38 -7.71 2.27
N ASN A 9 -9.40 -8.22 2.97
CA ASN A 9 -9.31 -8.58 4.38
C ASN A 9 -8.20 -9.59 4.70
N THR A 10 -7.89 -10.50 3.78
CA THR A 10 -6.80 -11.48 3.92
C THR A 10 -5.45 -10.81 4.20
N MET A 11 -5.22 -9.60 3.69
CA MET A 11 -3.95 -8.90 3.82
C MET A 11 -3.79 -8.09 5.11
N LEU A 12 -4.87 -7.84 5.85
CA LEU A 12 -4.83 -7.01 7.07
C LEU A 12 -3.82 -7.51 8.10
N GLN A 13 -3.83 -8.81 8.39
CA GLN A 13 -2.91 -9.40 9.36
C GLN A 13 -1.46 -9.41 8.86
N THR A 14 -1.26 -9.64 7.55
CA THR A 14 0.06 -9.59 6.93
C THR A 14 0.66 -8.19 7.04
N TYR A 15 -0.09 -7.14 6.70
CA TYR A 15 0.38 -5.76 6.82
C TYR A 15 0.65 -5.35 8.27
N ALA A 16 -0.23 -5.72 9.21
CA ALA A 16 0.00 -5.48 10.64
C ALA A 16 1.28 -6.17 11.14
N THR A 17 1.55 -7.39 10.66
CA THR A 17 2.76 -8.15 11.02
C THR A 17 4.02 -7.47 10.46
N LEU A 18 4.01 -7.08 9.18
CA LEU A 18 5.13 -6.38 8.54
C LEU A 18 5.41 -5.02 9.21
N ALA A 19 4.38 -4.27 9.57
CA ALA A 19 4.52 -3.03 10.32
C ALA A 19 5.14 -3.28 11.72
N THR A 20 4.76 -4.38 12.38
CA THR A 20 5.35 -4.76 13.67
C THR A 20 6.83 -5.15 13.52
N MET A 21 7.16 -5.95 12.51
CA MET A 21 8.55 -6.32 12.20
C MET A 21 9.39 -5.08 11.88
N HIS A 22 8.82 -4.12 11.14
CA HIS A 22 9.48 -2.85 10.86
C HIS A 22 9.78 -2.04 12.13
N LYS A 23 8.79 -1.90 13.02
CA LYS A 23 8.96 -1.24 14.33
C LYS A 23 10.02 -1.91 15.20
N ARG A 24 10.24 -3.22 15.01
CA ARG A 24 11.29 -4.00 15.69
C ARG A 24 12.66 -3.93 15.00
N GLY A 25 12.77 -3.24 13.86
CA GLY A 25 14.01 -3.10 13.09
C GLY A 25 14.40 -4.35 12.29
N GLU A 26 13.47 -5.29 12.10
CA GLU A 26 13.74 -6.56 11.39
C GLU A 26 13.66 -6.42 9.87
N VAL A 27 12.87 -5.45 9.39
CA VAL A 27 12.67 -5.14 7.98
C VAL A 27 12.67 -3.63 7.75
N ASP A 28 13.18 -3.20 6.61
CA ASP A 28 13.27 -1.80 6.20
C ASP A 28 12.61 -1.60 4.83
N PHE A 29 11.74 -0.58 4.72
CA PHE A 29 10.98 -0.28 3.51
C PHE A 29 11.47 0.99 2.80
N ALA A 30 12.51 1.67 3.30
CA ALA A 30 13.04 2.92 2.72
C ALA A 30 13.47 2.80 1.25
N HIS A 31 13.80 1.60 0.79
CA HIS A 31 14.24 1.27 -0.57
C HIS A 31 13.32 0.26 -1.29
N VAL A 32 12.13 0.01 -0.73
CA VAL A 32 11.13 -0.84 -1.36
C VAL A 32 10.31 -0.02 -2.34
N VAL A 33 10.00 -0.62 -3.49
CA VAL A 33 9.04 -0.11 -4.48
C VAL A 33 7.80 -1.00 -4.44
N GLY A 34 6.64 -0.40 -4.22
CA GLY A 34 5.35 -1.09 -4.11
C GLY A 34 4.46 -0.82 -5.31
N PHE A 35 3.80 -1.84 -5.82
CA PHE A 35 2.77 -1.74 -6.85
C PHE A 35 1.46 -2.32 -6.33
N VAL A 36 0.42 -1.49 -6.23
CA VAL A 36 -0.93 -1.96 -5.92
C VAL A 36 -1.50 -2.66 -7.15
N LEU A 37 -2.11 -3.84 -6.95
CA LEU A 37 -2.39 -4.78 -8.05
C LEU A 37 -3.56 -4.35 -8.95
N ASP A 38 -4.54 -3.66 -8.37
CA ASP A 38 -5.78 -3.26 -9.01
C ASP A 38 -6.30 -1.96 -8.38
N GLU A 39 -7.19 -1.26 -9.08
CA GLU A 39 -7.96 -0.12 -8.57
C GLU A 39 -9.36 -0.17 -9.20
N TYR A 40 -10.35 0.41 -8.53
CA TYR A 40 -11.69 0.53 -9.09
C TYR A 40 -11.73 1.55 -10.23
N CYS A 41 -12.38 1.19 -11.33
CA CYS A 41 -12.69 2.12 -12.41
C CYS A 41 -13.77 3.13 -11.97
N GLY A 42 -13.57 4.41 -12.28
CA GLY A 42 -14.42 5.53 -11.85
C GLY A 42 -14.17 6.03 -10.44
N VAL A 43 -13.08 5.62 -9.79
CA VAL A 43 -12.76 6.03 -8.43
C VAL A 43 -11.51 6.90 -8.44
N ASP A 44 -11.65 8.12 -7.92
CA ASP A 44 -10.53 9.03 -7.71
C ASP A 44 -9.60 8.49 -6.61
N VAL A 45 -8.29 8.72 -6.76
CA VAL A 45 -7.25 8.26 -5.83
C VAL A 45 -7.41 8.82 -4.40
N ALA A 46 -8.13 9.93 -4.22
CA ALA A 46 -8.46 10.52 -2.93
C ALA A 46 -9.74 9.97 -2.32
N ASP A 47 -10.54 9.18 -3.05
CA ASP A 47 -11.74 8.53 -2.50
C ASP A 47 -11.32 7.54 -1.40
N ALA A 48 -12.05 7.56 -0.28
CA ALA A 48 -11.80 6.67 0.85
C ALA A 48 -11.97 5.17 0.51
N ARG A 49 -12.67 4.87 -0.59
CA ARG A 49 -12.89 3.51 -1.10
C ARG A 49 -11.79 3.06 -2.08
N SER A 50 -10.88 3.95 -2.47
CA SER A 50 -9.77 3.61 -3.36
C SER A 50 -8.83 2.58 -2.70
N HIS A 51 -8.26 1.71 -3.52
CA HIS A 51 -7.22 0.79 -3.09
C HIS A 51 -5.96 1.54 -2.64
N HIS A 52 -5.68 2.71 -3.23
CA HIS A 52 -4.68 3.63 -2.72
C HIS A 52 -4.92 3.98 -1.24
N HIS A 53 -6.14 4.41 -0.88
CA HIS A 53 -6.48 4.73 0.51
C HIS A 53 -6.33 3.50 1.42
N TYR A 54 -6.80 2.33 0.96
CA TYR A 54 -6.68 1.08 1.70
C TYR A 54 -5.22 0.74 2.04
N ILE A 55 -4.32 0.75 1.06
CA ILE A 55 -2.90 0.42 1.25
C ILE A 55 -2.21 1.47 2.13
N TYR A 56 -2.54 2.75 1.94
CA TYR A 56 -1.98 3.80 2.79
C TYR A 56 -2.38 3.63 4.26
N ALA A 57 -3.67 3.43 4.52
CA ALA A 57 -4.20 3.30 5.88
C ALA A 57 -3.70 2.02 6.58
N ASN A 58 -3.67 0.89 5.89
CA ASN A 58 -3.36 -0.40 6.51
C ASN A 58 -1.85 -0.74 6.52
N PHE A 59 -1.05 -0.11 5.67
CA PHE A 59 0.36 -0.47 5.53
C PHE A 59 1.29 0.74 5.43
N ALA A 60 1.19 1.55 4.37
CA ALA A 60 2.23 2.53 4.03
C ALA A 60 2.42 3.61 5.11
N SER A 61 1.34 4.01 5.80
CA SER A 61 1.40 4.97 6.91
C SER A 61 2.10 4.44 8.18
N GLN A 62 2.34 3.13 8.27
CA GLN A 62 2.92 2.46 9.44
C GLN A 62 4.38 2.02 9.23
N VAL A 63 4.92 2.23 8.03
CA VAL A 63 6.28 1.88 7.65
C VAL A 63 6.97 3.05 6.97
N ASN A 64 8.28 2.96 6.76
CA ASN A 64 9.08 4.02 6.14
C ASN A 64 9.19 3.91 4.61
N ILE A 65 8.19 3.33 3.93
CA ILE A 65 8.15 3.35 2.47
C ILE A 65 7.99 4.79 1.98
N LYS A 66 8.78 5.18 0.98
CA LYS A 66 8.70 6.53 0.42
C LYS A 66 7.48 6.67 -0.47
N ARG A 67 6.86 7.85 -0.45
CA ARG A 67 5.63 8.11 -1.23
C ARG A 67 5.87 7.93 -2.73
N GLU A 68 7.01 8.38 -3.23
CA GLU A 68 7.41 8.24 -4.63
C GLU A 68 7.63 6.78 -5.08
N ASN A 69 7.77 5.85 -4.14
CA ASN A 69 7.96 4.43 -4.41
C ASN A 69 6.65 3.62 -4.31
N LEU A 70 5.53 4.25 -3.97
CA LEU A 70 4.22 3.60 -3.91
C LEU A 70 3.44 3.93 -5.19
N HIS A 71 3.34 2.95 -6.07
CA HIS A 71 2.66 3.07 -7.35
C HIS A 71 1.26 2.45 -7.27
N VAL A 72 0.28 3.20 -7.74
CA VAL A 72 -1.13 2.80 -7.83
C VAL A 72 -1.62 3.01 -9.26
N LEU A 73 -2.59 2.19 -9.68
CA LEU A 73 -3.27 2.42 -10.95
C LEU A 73 -4.15 3.66 -10.85
N ASP A 74 -4.27 4.40 -11.96
CA ASP A 74 -5.24 5.49 -12.06
C ASP A 74 -6.62 4.90 -12.39
N GLY A 75 -7.54 5.01 -11.43
CA GLY A 75 -8.92 4.57 -11.56
C GLY A 75 -9.84 5.61 -12.18
N GLY A 76 -9.36 6.83 -12.48
CA GLY A 76 -10.14 7.87 -13.13
C GLY A 76 -10.70 7.41 -14.48
N VAL A 77 -11.88 7.93 -14.83
CA VAL A 77 -12.44 7.82 -16.18
C VAL A 77 -12.45 9.22 -16.78
N ASP A 78 -11.67 9.39 -17.85
CA ASP A 78 -11.83 10.51 -18.80
C ASP A 78 -13.03 10.28 -19.73
#